data_AF-A0A4C1TT30-F1
#
_entry.id   AF-A0A4C1TT30-F1
#
_cell.length_a   1.000
_cell.length_b   1.000
_cell.length_c   1.000
_cell.angle_alpha   90.00
_cell.angle_beta   90.00
_cell.angle_gamma   90.00
#
_symmetry.space_group_name_H-M   'P 1'
#
loop_
_entity.id
_entity.type
_entity.pdbx_description
1 polymer ?
#
loop_
_entity_poly.entity_id
_entity_poly.type
_entity_poly.pdbx_seq_one_letter_code
_entity_poly.pdbx_strand_id
1 'polypeptide(L)'
;MGMPQPASFQFEWVPTTPSAAASLSGRAVVAGYEGHDHSPLWVIRARHEGDLVPGKLAIKHKAAYVPWNGKENFVSDIERQESNVFMKLTPVQTTLYPITDVRLPNVRTLRDCMRRHDRVVGHARCVTVAIPQLLENPTKYPDGAYVFKHNIIKVTFYNKILKPVKPRVRYEPRMIGVLCASPSMVRWIQSSNGCVPAGAVPAGNTVQGETLYVGRAKYQGSLTPGKLHPSHRMMYMSYGGQEIPHNAYEVLCAV
;
A
#
# COMPACT_ATOMS: atom_id res chain seq x y z
N MET A 1 -41.23 19.24 15.01
CA MET A 1 -40.11 18.44 15.56
C MET A 1 -38.97 18.51 14.56
N GLY A 2 -37.91 19.26 14.87
CA GLY A 2 -36.72 19.34 14.01
C GLY A 2 -35.95 18.02 14.08
N MET A 3 -35.46 17.54 12.94
CA MET A 3 -34.56 16.39 12.91
C MET A 3 -33.34 16.69 13.79
N PRO A 4 -32.82 15.71 14.55
CA PRO A 4 -31.59 15.90 15.30
C PRO A 4 -30.47 16.28 14.32
N GLN A 5 -29.87 17.45 14.52
CA GLN A 5 -28.64 17.82 13.85
C GLN A 5 -27.60 16.72 14.17
N PRO A 6 -26.87 16.18 13.17
CA PRO A 6 -25.80 15.24 13.47
C PRO A 6 -24.82 15.92 14.42
N ALA A 7 -24.41 15.21 15.48
CA ALA A 7 -23.42 15.70 16.42
C ALA A 7 -22.24 16.27 15.63
N SER A 8 -21.93 17.57 15.82
CA SER A 8 -20.85 18.22 15.11
C SER A 8 -19.56 17.45 15.39
N PHE A 9 -19.03 16.75 14.40
CA PHE A 9 -17.76 16.05 14.53
C PHE A 9 -16.70 17.09 14.95
N GLN A 10 -15.97 16.83 16.04
CA GLN A 10 -14.97 17.76 16.58
C GLN A 10 -13.85 18.05 15.56
N PHE A 11 -13.63 17.13 14.62
CA PHE A 11 -12.72 17.23 13.48
C PHE A 11 -13.17 16.27 12.38
N GLU A 12 -12.66 16.46 11.16
CA GLU A 12 -12.93 15.57 10.02
C GLU A 12 -11.65 15.34 9.19
N TRP A 13 -11.59 14.20 8.51
CA TRP A 13 -10.54 13.89 7.54
C TRP A 13 -11.09 14.05 6.13
N VAL A 14 -10.76 15.14 5.46
CA VAL A 14 -11.27 15.45 4.11
C VAL A 14 -10.37 14.80 3.06
N PRO A 15 -10.89 13.87 2.24
CA PRO A 15 -10.12 13.31 1.14
C PRO A 15 -9.82 14.37 0.08
N THR A 16 -8.55 14.51 -0.29
CA THR A 16 -8.11 15.40 -1.38
C THR A 16 -6.82 14.88 -2.00
N THR A 17 -6.29 15.58 -3.01
CA THR A 17 -4.92 15.40 -3.49
C THR A 17 -4.04 16.54 -2.96
N PRO A 18 -2.72 16.32 -2.78
CA PRO A 18 -1.77 17.39 -2.48
C PRO A 18 -1.98 18.64 -3.36
N SER A 19 -2.24 18.46 -4.66
CA SER A 19 -2.47 19.58 -5.58
C SER A 19 -3.78 20.34 -5.37
N ALA A 20 -4.83 19.68 -4.90
CA ALA A 20 -6.17 20.27 -4.69
C ALA A 20 -6.40 20.74 -3.24
N ALA A 21 -5.49 20.40 -2.32
CA ALA A 21 -5.62 20.69 -0.89
C ALA A 21 -5.74 22.18 -0.55
N ALA A 22 -5.25 23.09 -1.41
CA ALA A 22 -5.34 24.53 -1.19
C ALA A 22 -6.81 25.02 -1.01
N SER A 23 -7.79 24.30 -1.54
CA SER A 23 -9.23 24.56 -1.33
C SER A 23 -9.68 24.44 0.13
N LEU A 24 -8.89 23.78 0.99
CA LEU A 24 -9.18 23.59 2.42
C LEU A 24 -8.50 24.64 3.31
N SER A 25 -7.91 25.68 2.70
CA SER A 25 -7.33 26.80 3.44
C SER A 25 -8.38 27.45 4.35
N GLY A 26 -8.02 27.70 5.60
CA GLY A 26 -8.94 28.22 6.63
C GLY A 26 -9.70 27.13 7.41
N ARG A 27 -9.66 25.86 6.98
CA ARG A 27 -10.23 24.72 7.70
C ARG A 27 -9.18 23.70 8.14
N ALA A 28 -8.11 23.56 7.37
CA ALA A 28 -7.04 22.62 7.64
C ALA A 28 -6.28 22.96 8.93
N VAL A 29 -5.92 21.94 9.70
CA VAL A 29 -5.10 22.08 10.90
C VAL A 29 -3.65 22.39 10.49
N VAL A 30 -3.22 23.62 10.72
CA VAL A 30 -1.81 24.03 10.62
C VAL A 30 -1.08 23.47 11.85
N ALA A 31 -0.20 22.50 11.64
CA ALA A 31 0.49 21.82 12.73
C ALA A 31 1.90 22.34 12.98
N GLY A 32 2.47 23.08 12.04
CA GLY A 32 3.76 23.72 12.22
C GLY A 32 4.20 24.41 10.94
N TYR A 33 5.51 24.45 10.71
CA TYR A 33 6.12 25.28 9.69
C TYR A 33 7.43 24.68 9.19
N GLU A 34 7.75 24.92 7.91
CA GLU A 34 9.03 24.55 7.30
C GLU A 34 10.18 25.31 7.95
N GLY A 35 11.36 24.68 8.03
CA GLY A 35 12.53 25.28 8.67
C GLY A 35 13.18 26.40 7.86
N HIS A 36 13.04 26.39 6.52
CA HIS A 36 13.77 27.31 5.64
C HIS A 36 13.03 28.61 5.35
N ASP A 37 11.68 28.59 5.27
CA ASP A 37 10.88 29.77 4.91
C ASP A 37 9.65 29.98 5.79
N HIS A 38 9.51 29.20 6.87
CA HIS A 38 8.37 29.21 7.78
C HIS A 38 7.00 29.01 7.12
N SER A 39 6.95 28.46 5.90
CA SER A 39 5.69 28.14 5.26
C SER A 39 4.92 27.05 6.03
N PRO A 40 3.57 27.11 6.04
CA PRO A 40 2.79 26.26 6.92
C PRO A 40 2.81 24.78 6.51
N LEU A 41 2.89 23.91 7.52
CA LEU A 41 2.74 22.47 7.39
C LEU A 41 1.38 22.03 7.92
N TRP A 42 0.62 21.30 7.09
CA TRP A 42 -0.68 20.76 7.47
C TRP A 42 -0.60 19.30 7.89
N VAL A 43 -1.51 18.90 8.78
CA VAL A 43 -1.68 17.49 9.14
C VAL A 43 -2.36 16.74 8.01
N ILE A 44 -1.75 15.62 7.60
CA ILE A 44 -2.36 14.67 6.68
C ILE A 44 -2.30 13.26 7.22
N ARG A 45 -3.03 12.35 6.57
CA ARG A 45 -2.81 10.91 6.62
C ARG A 45 -2.86 10.31 5.21
N ALA A 46 -2.06 9.27 4.97
CA ALA A 46 -2.04 8.58 3.68
C ALA A 46 -1.80 7.08 3.86
N ARG A 47 -2.31 6.26 2.94
CA ARG A 47 -1.98 4.84 2.91
C ARG A 47 -0.57 4.64 2.37
N HIS A 48 0.25 3.82 3.03
CA HIS A 48 1.60 3.47 2.59
C HIS A 48 1.96 2.06 3.10
N GLU A 49 2.33 1.14 2.20
CA GLU A 49 2.72 -0.24 2.53
C GLU A 49 1.73 -0.98 3.47
N GLY A 50 0.43 -0.77 3.27
CA GLY A 50 -0.65 -1.37 4.07
C GLY A 50 -1.05 -0.57 5.30
N ASP A 51 -0.19 0.30 5.81
CA ASP A 51 -0.48 1.19 6.93
C ASP A 51 -1.26 2.43 6.47
N LEU A 52 -2.04 3.02 7.38
CA LEU A 52 -2.54 4.38 7.27
C LEU A 52 -1.69 5.26 8.18
N VAL A 53 -0.91 6.16 7.60
CA VAL A 53 0.17 6.87 8.30
C VAL A 53 -0.09 8.37 8.33
N PRO A 54 -0.09 9.03 9.51
CA PRO A 54 -0.12 10.49 9.58
C PRO A 54 1.23 11.11 9.20
N GLY A 55 1.19 12.30 8.62
CA GLY A 55 2.37 13.00 8.12
C GLY A 55 2.13 14.49 7.88
N LYS A 56 2.91 15.07 6.97
CA LYS A 56 2.90 16.51 6.66
C LYS A 56 2.50 16.77 5.20
N LEU A 57 1.80 17.87 4.98
CA LEU A 57 1.68 18.50 3.67
C LEU A 57 2.30 19.89 3.73
N ALA A 58 3.37 20.08 2.94
CA ALA A 58 3.94 21.39 2.67
C ALA A 58 3.07 22.08 1.62
N ILE A 59 2.05 22.81 2.07
CA ILE A 59 0.98 23.30 1.19
C ILE A 59 1.49 24.26 0.12
N LYS A 60 2.50 25.09 0.44
CA LYS A 60 3.16 25.99 -0.51
C LYS A 60 3.79 25.23 -1.68
N HIS A 61 4.33 24.04 -1.41
CA HIS A 61 5.01 23.17 -2.38
C HIS A 61 4.11 22.07 -2.95
N LYS A 62 2.87 21.94 -2.44
CA LYS A 62 1.93 20.85 -2.79
C LYS A 62 2.57 19.45 -2.61
N ALA A 63 3.44 19.31 -1.62
CA ALA A 63 4.23 18.11 -1.41
C ALA A 63 3.83 17.42 -0.10
N ALA A 64 3.27 16.22 -0.22
CA ALA A 64 2.83 15.40 0.90
C ALA A 64 3.85 14.32 1.23
N TYR A 65 4.09 14.11 2.53
CA TYR A 65 5.05 13.14 3.01
C TYR A 65 4.54 12.39 4.23
N VAL A 66 4.84 11.10 4.30
CA VAL A 66 4.63 10.27 5.49
C VAL A 66 5.93 9.62 5.96
N PRO A 67 6.22 9.61 7.27
CA PRO A 67 7.37 8.92 7.84
C PRO A 67 7.11 7.41 7.86
N TRP A 68 7.95 6.62 7.20
CA TRP A 68 7.81 5.16 7.22
C TRP A 68 9.14 4.44 6.97
N ASN A 69 9.45 3.50 7.86
CA ASN A 69 10.59 2.58 7.79
C ASN A 69 11.94 3.27 7.48
N GLY A 70 12.27 4.30 8.26
CA GLY A 70 13.51 5.06 8.14
C GLY A 70 13.51 6.15 7.08
N LYS A 71 12.43 6.32 6.31
CA LYS A 71 12.37 7.25 5.18
C LYS A 71 11.24 8.27 5.26
N GLU A 72 11.47 9.42 4.66
CA GLU A 72 10.43 10.38 4.28
C GLU A 72 9.84 9.93 2.93
N ASN A 73 8.61 9.42 2.95
CA ASN A 73 7.98 8.86 1.76
C ASN A 73 7.05 9.87 1.12
N PHE A 74 7.35 10.25 -0.12
CA PHE A 74 6.51 11.14 -0.91
C PHE A 74 5.18 10.46 -1.26
N VAL A 75 4.07 11.17 -1.06
CA VAL A 75 2.73 10.73 -1.43
C VAL A 75 2.31 11.47 -2.69
N SER A 76 2.47 10.80 -3.84
CA SER A 76 2.09 11.33 -5.16
C SER A 76 0.58 11.53 -5.28
N ASP A 77 0.15 12.44 -6.16
CA ASP A 77 -1.26 12.62 -6.53
C ASP A 77 -1.86 11.40 -7.25
N ILE A 78 -1.02 10.50 -7.78
CA ILE A 78 -1.42 9.40 -8.65
C ILE A 78 -0.90 8.08 -8.08
N GLU A 79 -1.76 7.05 -8.08
CA GLU A 79 -1.41 5.66 -7.84
C GLU A 79 -1.49 4.88 -9.16
N ARG A 80 -0.41 4.15 -9.47
CA ARG A 80 -0.34 3.27 -10.64
C ARG A 80 -0.86 1.89 -10.24
N GLN A 81 -2.03 1.51 -10.78
CA GLN A 81 -2.54 0.15 -10.63
C GLN A 81 -2.26 -0.67 -11.89
N GLU A 82 -1.57 -1.79 -11.71
CA GLU A 82 -1.37 -2.79 -12.76
C GLU A 82 -2.35 -3.94 -12.53
N SER A 83 -3.41 -4.00 -13.34
CA SER A 83 -4.27 -5.19 -13.35
C SER A 83 -3.64 -6.24 -14.26
N ASN A 84 -3.13 -7.32 -13.67
CA ASN A 84 -2.82 -8.53 -14.42
C ASN A 84 -4.14 -9.15 -14.89
N VAL A 85 -4.50 -8.91 -16.15
CA VAL A 85 -5.64 -9.57 -16.77
C VAL A 85 -5.22 -11.02 -17.05
N PHE A 86 -5.32 -11.88 -16.04
CA PHE A 86 -5.31 -13.32 -16.26
C PHE A 86 -6.66 -13.68 -16.87
N MET A 87 -6.68 -14.08 -18.16
CA MET A 87 -7.87 -14.71 -18.70
C MET A 87 -8.15 -15.97 -17.89
N LYS A 88 -9.32 -16.05 -17.23
CA LYS A 88 -9.81 -17.31 -16.66
C LYS A 88 -9.95 -18.30 -17.82
N LEU A 89 -9.11 -19.33 -17.85
CA LEU A 89 -9.23 -20.42 -18.80
C LEU A 89 -10.31 -21.38 -18.30
N THR A 90 -11.26 -21.73 -19.17
CA THR A 90 -12.14 -22.89 -18.95
C THR A 90 -11.43 -24.13 -19.52
N PRO A 91 -11.09 -25.14 -18.68
CA PRO A 91 -10.51 -26.37 -19.18
C PRO A 91 -11.53 -27.10 -20.07
N VAL A 92 -11.04 -27.68 -21.16
CA VAL A 92 -11.88 -28.36 -22.16
C VAL A 92 -11.94 -29.84 -21.87
N GLN A 93 -10.79 -30.40 -21.48
CA GLN A 93 -10.63 -31.81 -21.15
C GLN A 93 -9.46 -31.98 -20.19
N THR A 94 -9.61 -32.89 -19.23
CA THR A 94 -8.57 -33.28 -18.27
C THR A 94 -8.44 -34.80 -18.27
N THR A 95 -7.23 -35.32 -18.47
CA THR A 95 -6.97 -36.76 -18.51
C THR A 95 -5.75 -37.10 -17.65
N LEU A 96 -5.78 -38.23 -16.93
CA LEU A 96 -4.67 -38.76 -16.17
C LEU A 96 -3.93 -39.82 -17.00
N TYR A 97 -2.60 -39.77 -17.05
CA TYR A 97 -1.76 -40.72 -17.78
C TYR A 97 -0.68 -41.32 -16.88
N PRO A 98 -0.43 -42.64 -16.91
CA PRO A 98 0.77 -43.22 -16.33
C PRO A 98 2.04 -42.67 -17.02
N ILE A 99 3.09 -42.38 -16.25
CA ILE A 99 4.36 -41.81 -16.73
C ILE A 99 5.03 -42.66 -17.80
N THR A 100 4.77 -43.97 -17.83
CA THR A 100 5.54 -44.92 -18.63
C THR A 100 5.21 -44.92 -20.13
N ASP A 101 4.07 -44.36 -20.58
CA ASP A 101 3.65 -44.51 -21.99
C ASP A 101 2.92 -43.30 -22.62
N VAL A 102 3.31 -42.07 -22.29
CA VAL A 102 2.67 -40.90 -22.92
C VAL A 102 3.25 -40.60 -24.31
N ARG A 103 2.68 -41.21 -25.35
CA ARG A 103 2.73 -40.69 -26.73
C ARG A 103 1.53 -39.77 -26.96
N LEU A 104 1.75 -38.46 -26.87
CA LEU A 104 0.71 -37.49 -27.25
C LEU A 104 0.59 -37.48 -28.79
N PRO A 105 -0.63 -37.42 -29.36
CA PRO A 105 -0.80 -37.29 -30.80
C PRO A 105 -0.08 -36.02 -31.28
N ASN A 106 0.84 -36.17 -32.24
CA ASN A 106 1.64 -35.09 -32.84
C ASN A 106 2.70 -34.41 -31.95
N VAL A 107 3.16 -35.03 -30.84
CA VAL A 107 4.34 -34.59 -30.08
C VAL A 107 5.33 -35.75 -29.90
N ARG A 108 6.60 -35.54 -30.23
CA ARG A 108 7.68 -36.52 -29.93
C ARG A 108 7.84 -36.54 -28.41
N THR A 109 7.44 -37.65 -27.80
CA THR A 109 7.48 -38.08 -26.39
C THR A 109 7.68 -37.03 -25.28
N LEU A 110 6.93 -37.15 -24.18
CA LEU A 110 7.02 -36.25 -23.01
C LEU A 110 8.46 -36.13 -22.42
N ARG A 111 9.30 -37.16 -22.59
CA ARG A 111 10.73 -37.14 -22.23
C ARG A 111 11.55 -36.11 -23.01
N ASP A 112 11.24 -35.88 -24.28
CA ASP A 112 12.00 -34.96 -25.13
C ASP A 112 11.68 -33.50 -24.81
N CYS A 113 10.43 -33.19 -24.46
CA CYS A 113 10.02 -31.86 -24.00
C CYS A 113 10.69 -31.44 -22.68
N MET A 114 10.90 -32.38 -21.75
CA MET A 114 11.43 -32.07 -20.42
C MET A 114 12.94 -31.81 -20.40
N ARG A 115 13.71 -32.29 -21.40
CA ARG A 115 15.17 -32.16 -21.41
C ARG A 115 15.70 -30.83 -21.95
N ARG A 116 14.92 -30.07 -22.70
CA ARG A 116 15.46 -28.92 -23.47
C ARG A 116 15.21 -27.53 -22.88
N HIS A 117 14.35 -27.36 -21.88
CA HIS A 117 13.86 -26.01 -21.48
C HIS A 117 13.35 -25.14 -22.67
N ASP A 118 13.13 -25.76 -23.83
CA ASP A 118 12.70 -25.07 -25.04
C ASP A 118 11.18 -24.92 -25.01
N ARG A 119 10.72 -23.69 -25.20
CA ARG A 119 9.31 -23.39 -25.47
C ARG A 119 8.87 -24.19 -26.70
N VAL A 120 8.12 -25.26 -26.51
CA VAL A 120 7.48 -25.96 -27.63
C VAL A 120 6.27 -25.14 -28.09
N VAL A 121 6.54 -24.11 -28.90
CA VAL A 121 5.53 -23.40 -29.69
C VAL A 121 5.42 -24.09 -31.05
N GLY A 122 4.85 -25.30 -31.04
CA GLY A 122 4.53 -26.06 -32.25
C GLY A 122 3.09 -25.77 -32.72
N HIS A 123 2.89 -25.62 -34.03
CA HIS A 123 1.65 -25.25 -34.71
C HIS A 123 0.50 -26.30 -34.66
N ALA A 124 0.29 -26.99 -33.54
CA ALA A 124 -0.86 -27.86 -33.35
C ALA A 124 -1.36 -27.75 -31.90
N ARG A 125 -2.66 -27.47 -31.74
CA ARG A 125 -3.48 -27.52 -30.50
C ARG A 125 -2.66 -27.79 -29.22
N CYS A 126 -2.20 -26.71 -28.59
CA CYS A 126 -1.28 -26.77 -27.46
C CYS A 126 -1.84 -27.58 -26.28
N VAL A 127 -1.03 -28.51 -25.80
CA VAL A 127 -1.23 -29.19 -24.51
C VAL A 127 -0.59 -28.32 -23.43
N THR A 128 -1.38 -27.67 -22.59
CA THR A 128 -0.85 -26.94 -21.42
C THR A 128 -1.05 -27.81 -20.18
N VAL A 129 -0.01 -28.57 -19.80
CA VAL A 129 0.00 -29.32 -18.54
C VAL A 129 0.12 -28.31 -17.39
N ALA A 130 -0.97 -28.08 -16.66
CA ALA A 130 -1.00 -27.22 -15.47
C ALA A 130 -1.12 -28.08 -14.21
N ILE A 131 -0.21 -27.95 -13.25
CA ILE A 131 -0.33 -28.56 -11.91
C ILE A 131 0.20 -27.58 -10.83
N PRO A 132 -0.44 -27.44 -9.62
CA PRO A 132 0.00 -26.64 -8.46
C PRO A 132 0.71 -27.42 -7.32
N GLN A 133 1.27 -26.66 -6.37
CA GLN A 133 2.27 -26.88 -5.29
C GLN A 133 2.23 -28.12 -4.37
N LEU A 134 3.43 -28.55 -3.92
CA LEU A 134 3.80 -28.65 -2.48
C LEU A 134 5.33 -28.72 -2.22
N LEU A 135 5.76 -28.02 -1.15
CA LEU A 135 7.02 -28.03 -0.36
C LEU A 135 8.15 -26.99 -0.64
N GLU A 136 8.18 -26.01 0.28
CA GLU A 136 9.27 -25.26 0.94
C GLU A 136 10.45 -24.60 0.16
N ASN A 137 10.63 -23.30 0.44
CA ASN A 137 11.65 -22.31 0.01
C ASN A 137 11.45 -21.60 -1.36
N PRO A 138 11.15 -20.28 -1.37
CA PRO A 138 10.77 -19.54 -2.57
C PRO A 138 11.97 -18.86 -3.24
N THR A 139 12.45 -19.42 -4.35
CA THR A 139 13.18 -18.64 -5.35
C THR A 139 12.24 -18.39 -6.52
N LYS A 140 11.82 -17.13 -6.68
CA LYS A 140 10.81 -16.65 -7.62
C LYS A 140 11.27 -16.88 -9.07
N TYR A 141 10.67 -17.85 -9.77
CA TYR A 141 10.75 -17.98 -11.22
C TYR A 141 9.35 -17.92 -11.84
N PRO A 142 9.18 -17.23 -12.98
CA PRO A 142 7.90 -17.18 -13.67
C PRO A 142 7.62 -18.57 -14.28
N ASP A 143 6.35 -18.97 -14.21
CA ASP A 143 5.76 -20.12 -14.89
C ASP A 143 5.97 -21.48 -14.20
N GLY A 144 5.00 -21.83 -13.33
CA GLY A 144 5.02 -22.99 -12.44
C GLY A 144 4.77 -24.36 -13.09
N ALA A 145 5.32 -25.39 -12.43
CA ALA A 145 4.98 -26.81 -12.60
C ALA A 145 5.33 -27.64 -11.33
N TYR A 146 4.59 -28.72 -11.05
CA TYR A 146 4.83 -29.66 -9.92
C TYR A 146 4.56 -31.13 -10.32
N VAL A 147 5.10 -32.09 -9.55
CA VAL A 147 5.00 -33.57 -9.74
C VAL A 147 4.21 -34.20 -8.58
N PHE A 148 3.31 -35.15 -8.87
CA PHE A 148 2.61 -35.95 -7.84
C PHE A 148 3.22 -37.35 -7.67
N LYS A 149 3.20 -37.85 -6.42
CA LYS A 149 3.58 -39.22 -6.04
C LYS A 149 2.75 -40.25 -6.84
N HIS A 150 3.40 -41.36 -7.23
CA HIS A 150 2.84 -42.57 -7.90
C HIS A 150 2.80 -42.61 -9.44
N ASN A 151 3.78 -42.03 -10.15
CA ASN A 151 3.97 -42.26 -11.59
C ASN A 151 2.77 -41.89 -12.50
N ILE A 152 1.96 -40.88 -12.16
CA ILE A 152 0.83 -40.42 -12.98
C ILE A 152 0.97 -38.91 -13.27
N ILE A 153 0.73 -38.50 -14.52
CA ILE A 153 0.69 -37.11 -14.99
C ILE A 153 -0.76 -36.72 -15.28
N LYS A 154 -1.19 -35.55 -14.78
CA LYS A 154 -2.47 -34.92 -15.15
C LYS A 154 -2.26 -33.96 -16.32
N VAL A 155 -2.85 -34.25 -17.47
CA VAL A 155 -2.78 -33.40 -18.67
C VAL A 155 -4.12 -32.69 -18.85
N THR A 156 -4.07 -31.36 -19.02
CA THR A 156 -5.27 -30.52 -19.24
C THR A 156 -5.16 -29.83 -20.61
N PHE A 157 -6.22 -29.86 -21.40
CA PHE A 157 -6.29 -29.22 -22.71
C PHE A 157 -7.15 -27.94 -22.64
N TYR A 158 -6.70 -26.89 -23.34
CA TYR A 158 -7.41 -25.61 -23.43
C TYR A 158 -7.66 -25.25 -24.90
N ASN A 159 -8.79 -24.59 -25.19
CA ASN A 159 -9.24 -24.30 -26.56
C ASN A 159 -8.57 -23.06 -27.20
N LYS A 160 -7.71 -22.31 -26.49
CA LYS A 160 -7.09 -21.07 -27.01
C LYS A 160 -5.63 -20.91 -26.61
N ILE A 161 -4.81 -20.46 -27.57
CA ILE A 161 -3.44 -19.99 -27.33
C ILE A 161 -3.52 -18.60 -26.68
N LEU A 162 -2.92 -18.43 -25.50
CA LEU A 162 -2.81 -17.13 -24.84
C LEU A 162 -1.87 -16.25 -25.67
N LYS A 163 -2.37 -15.14 -26.21
CA LYS A 163 -1.50 -14.02 -26.60
C LYS A 163 -1.14 -13.27 -25.32
N PRO A 164 0.11 -12.84 -25.11
CA PRO A 164 0.45 -11.99 -23.97
C PRO A 164 -0.42 -10.73 -24.02
N VAL A 165 -1.30 -10.58 -23.04
CA VAL A 165 -2.10 -9.37 -22.88
C VAL A 165 -1.20 -8.34 -22.21
N LYS A 166 -0.99 -7.19 -22.85
CA LYS A 166 -0.27 -6.08 -22.20
C LYS A 166 -1.01 -5.73 -20.90
N PRO A 167 -0.31 -5.61 -19.75
CA PRO A 167 -0.96 -5.21 -18.52
C PRO A 167 -1.68 -3.88 -18.74
N ARG A 168 -2.95 -3.82 -18.35
CA ARG A 168 -3.70 -2.57 -18.39
C ARG A 168 -3.25 -1.74 -17.20
N VAL A 169 -2.53 -0.66 -17.47
CA VAL A 169 -2.13 0.32 -16.47
C VAL A 169 -3.27 1.33 -16.31
N ARG A 170 -3.74 1.53 -15.08
CA ARG A 170 -4.64 2.63 -14.72
C ARG A 170 -3.92 3.57 -13.76
N TYR A 171 -4.12 4.86 -13.98
CA TYR A 171 -3.63 5.93 -13.11
C TYR A 171 -4.85 6.50 -12.40
N GLU A 172 -4.97 6.25 -11.10
CA GLU A 172 -6.08 6.74 -10.28
C GLU A 172 -5.56 7.78 -9.28
N PRO A 173 -6.36 8.76 -8.86
CA PRO A 173 -5.95 9.72 -7.85
C PRO A 173 -5.64 9.03 -6.53
N ARG A 174 -4.43 9.24 -5.99
CA ARG A 174 -4.08 8.79 -4.64
C ARG A 174 -4.52 9.85 -3.65
N MET A 175 -5.56 9.52 -2.91
CA MET A 175 -6.17 10.44 -1.96
C MET A 175 -5.39 10.47 -0.64
N ILE A 176 -5.06 11.67 -0.19
CA ILE A 176 -4.67 11.94 1.20
C ILE A 176 -5.89 12.38 1.99
N GLY A 177 -5.91 12.14 3.30
CA GLY A 177 -6.85 12.80 4.20
C GLY A 177 -6.19 14.02 4.83
N VAL A 178 -6.70 15.22 4.59
CA VAL A 178 -6.29 16.44 5.32
C VAL A 178 -7.15 16.55 6.58
N LEU A 179 -6.54 16.79 7.73
CA LEU A 179 -7.29 17.02 8.96
C LEU A 179 -7.85 18.45 8.97
N CYS A 180 -9.17 18.57 9.06
CA CYS A 180 -9.87 19.83 9.23
C CYS A 180 -10.52 19.89 10.62
N ALA A 181 -10.34 20.99 11.33
CA ALA A 181 -10.94 21.22 12.64
C ALA A 181 -11.01 22.71 12.95
N SER A 182 -11.99 23.13 13.75
CA SER A 182 -11.93 24.46 14.35
C SER A 182 -10.73 24.53 15.32
N PRO A 183 -9.95 25.63 15.33
CA PRO A 183 -8.85 25.81 16.28
C PRO A 183 -9.28 25.68 17.75
N SER A 184 -10.55 25.96 18.08
CA SER A 184 -11.09 25.80 19.43
C SER A 184 -11.36 24.36 19.85
N MET A 185 -11.37 23.42 18.90
CA MET A 185 -11.72 22.01 19.12
C MET A 185 -10.50 21.11 19.26
N VAL A 186 -9.30 21.64 19.05
CA VAL A 186 -8.05 20.87 19.13
C VAL A 186 -6.96 21.65 19.84
N ARG A 187 -6.07 20.94 20.54
CA ARG A 187 -4.92 21.51 21.23
C ARG A 187 -3.71 20.58 21.16
N TRP A 188 -2.53 21.14 21.36
CA TRP A 188 -1.29 20.39 21.43
C TRP A 188 -0.89 20.17 22.88
N ILE A 189 -0.61 18.91 23.26
CA ILE A 189 -0.22 18.54 24.63
C ILE A 189 1.19 17.97 24.60
N GLN A 190 2.09 18.55 25.40
CA GLN A 190 3.45 18.05 25.59
C GLN A 190 3.42 16.63 26.14
N SER A 191 4.21 15.73 25.55
CA SER A 191 4.28 14.33 25.92
C SER A 191 5.66 13.76 25.58
N SER A 192 5.92 12.53 26.01
CA SER A 192 7.17 11.83 25.70
C SER A 192 7.07 10.32 25.83
N ASN A 193 8.07 9.61 25.29
CA ASN A 193 8.33 8.19 25.53
C ASN A 193 7.13 7.26 25.27
N GLY A 194 6.35 7.54 24.22
CA GLY A 194 5.16 6.79 23.84
C GLY A 194 3.88 7.18 24.58
N CYS A 195 3.93 8.12 25.51
CA CYS A 195 2.73 8.55 26.24
C CYS A 195 1.73 9.20 25.29
N VAL A 196 0.49 8.71 25.33
CA VAL A 196 -0.65 9.21 24.57
C VAL A 196 -1.63 9.84 25.57
N PRO A 197 -1.77 11.17 25.60
CA PRO A 197 -2.70 11.84 26.52
C PRO A 197 -4.17 11.57 26.16
N ALA A 198 -5.06 11.77 27.13
CA ALA A 198 -6.49 11.65 26.91
C ALA A 198 -6.98 12.65 25.84
N GLY A 199 -7.86 12.18 24.95
CA GLY A 199 -8.37 12.97 23.84
C GLY A 199 -7.44 13.04 22.63
N ALA A 200 -6.32 12.30 22.60
CA ALA A 200 -5.43 12.25 21.44
C ALA A 200 -6.19 11.85 20.16
N VAL A 201 -5.97 12.60 19.08
CA VAL A 201 -6.67 12.41 17.80
C VAL A 201 -6.09 11.19 17.07
N PRO A 202 -6.88 10.11 16.85
CA PRO A 202 -6.45 8.98 16.05
C PRO A 202 -6.31 9.39 14.58
N ALA A 203 -5.18 9.07 13.97
CA ALA A 203 -4.83 9.57 12.64
C ALA A 203 -4.40 8.50 11.65
N GLY A 204 -4.28 7.26 12.12
CA GLY A 204 -3.86 6.15 11.30
C GLY A 204 -3.85 4.85 12.06
N ASN A 205 -3.44 3.80 11.39
CA ASN A 205 -3.25 2.49 11.98
C ASN A 205 -2.20 1.70 11.19
N THR A 206 -1.46 0.86 11.90
CA THR A 206 -0.60 -0.13 11.25
C THR A 206 -1.47 -1.22 10.61
N VAL A 207 -0.87 -2.02 9.72
CA VAL A 207 -1.49 -3.20 9.10
C VAL A 207 -1.90 -4.24 10.15
N GLN A 208 -1.26 -4.23 11.33
CA GLN A 208 -1.58 -5.08 12.48
C GLN A 208 -2.72 -4.50 13.35
N GLY A 209 -3.22 -3.31 13.02
CA GLY A 209 -4.32 -2.64 13.73
C GLY A 209 -3.90 -1.74 14.89
N GLU A 210 -2.60 -1.54 15.14
CA GLU A 210 -2.16 -0.58 16.17
C GLU A 210 -2.52 0.84 15.74
N THR A 211 -3.17 1.60 16.62
CA THR A 211 -3.56 2.99 16.33
C THR A 211 -2.35 3.92 16.36
N LEU A 212 -2.24 4.77 15.35
CA LEU A 212 -1.26 5.85 15.26
C LEU A 212 -1.93 7.21 15.52
N TYR A 213 -1.19 8.11 16.16
CA TYR A 213 -1.69 9.44 16.54
C TYR A 213 -0.88 10.55 15.87
N VAL A 214 -1.45 11.76 15.81
CA VAL A 214 -0.72 12.93 15.32
C VAL A 214 0.21 13.44 16.42
N GLY A 215 1.51 13.40 16.16
CA GLY A 215 2.52 14.09 16.96
C GLY A 215 3.15 15.23 16.17
N ARG A 216 3.78 16.21 16.83
CA ARG A 216 4.71 17.16 16.20
C ARG A 216 5.94 17.40 17.06
N ALA A 217 7.07 17.68 16.43
CA ALA A 217 8.35 17.90 17.10
C ALA A 217 9.16 18.96 16.36
N LYS A 218 10.09 19.58 17.07
CA LYS A 218 11.03 20.55 16.49
C LYS A 218 12.29 19.84 16.03
N TYR A 219 12.74 20.14 14.81
CA TYR A 219 14.01 19.67 14.27
C TYR A 219 14.53 20.62 13.20
N GLN A 220 15.81 21.02 13.30
CA GLN A 220 16.47 21.93 12.36
C GLN A 220 15.64 23.17 11.98
N GLY A 221 15.08 23.85 12.99
CA GLY A 221 14.27 25.06 12.79
C GLY A 221 12.84 24.79 12.28
N SER A 222 12.50 23.57 11.89
CA SER A 222 11.13 23.17 11.52
C SER A 222 10.34 22.70 12.73
N LEU A 223 9.03 22.95 12.73
CA LEU A 223 8.06 22.25 13.59
C LEU A 223 7.20 21.37 12.69
N THR A 224 7.38 20.06 12.77
CA THR A 224 6.80 19.15 11.77
C THR A 224 5.84 18.14 12.40
N PRO A 225 4.63 17.97 11.83
CA PRO A 225 3.76 16.86 12.21
C PRO A 225 4.23 15.51 11.65
N GLY A 226 3.93 14.45 12.38
CA GLY A 226 4.27 13.08 12.01
C GLY A 226 3.46 12.05 12.79
N LYS A 227 3.96 10.82 12.82
CA LYS A 227 3.29 9.71 13.50
C LYS A 227 3.82 9.51 14.91
N LEU A 228 2.94 9.47 15.89
CA LEU A 228 3.23 8.88 17.19
C LEU A 228 2.88 7.40 17.13
N HIS A 229 3.87 6.55 17.43
CA HIS A 229 3.74 5.10 17.47
C HIS A 229 3.91 4.61 18.91
N PRO A 230 2.81 4.34 19.64
CA PRO A 230 2.86 4.06 21.07
C PRO A 230 3.75 2.88 21.45
N SER A 231 3.66 1.76 20.73
CA SER A 231 4.48 0.56 21.01
C SER A 231 5.98 0.79 20.80
N HIS A 232 6.37 1.65 19.84
CA HIS A 232 7.75 2.05 19.61
C HIS A 232 8.25 3.08 20.62
N ARG A 233 7.35 3.70 21.38
CA ARG A 233 7.62 4.79 22.33
C ARG A 233 8.24 6.03 21.68
N MET A 234 7.97 6.24 20.40
CA MET A 234 8.57 7.29 19.59
C MET A 234 7.53 8.01 18.75
N MET A 235 7.73 9.32 18.58
CA MET A 235 7.17 10.07 17.48
C MET A 235 8.18 10.07 16.34
N TYR A 236 7.71 9.92 15.11
CA TYR A 236 8.54 10.00 13.91
C TYR A 236 8.04 11.11 13.00
N MET A 237 8.94 11.96 12.52
CA MET A 237 8.64 13.01 11.56
C MET A 237 9.44 12.85 10.26
N SER A 238 8.88 13.36 9.18
CA SER A 238 9.52 13.39 7.86
C SER A 238 10.38 14.64 7.72
N TYR A 239 11.69 14.47 7.47
CA TYR A 239 12.59 15.59 7.22
C TYR A 239 13.83 15.15 6.43
N GLY A 240 14.17 15.90 5.37
CA GLY A 240 15.42 15.72 4.62
C GLY A 240 15.59 14.33 4.01
N GLY A 241 14.50 13.69 3.55
CA GLY A 241 14.52 12.34 3.01
C GLY A 241 14.46 11.22 4.06
N GLN A 242 14.48 11.56 5.35
CA GLN A 242 14.55 10.59 6.45
C GLN A 242 13.31 10.63 7.35
N GLU A 243 13.07 9.49 7.99
CA GLU A 243 12.20 9.39 9.15
C GLU A 243 13.02 9.63 10.42
N ILE A 244 12.75 10.73 11.12
CA ILE A 244 13.53 11.15 12.29
C ILE A 244 12.75 10.82 13.57
N PRO A 245 13.30 9.99 14.48
CA PRO A 245 12.66 9.67 15.75
C PRO A 245 12.83 10.80 16.79
N HIS A 246 11.79 11.02 17.58
CA HIS A 246 11.75 11.96 18.70
C HIS A 246 11.08 11.30 19.90
N ASN A 247 11.76 11.38 21.05
CA ASN A 247 11.24 10.92 22.34
C ASN A 247 10.40 11.99 23.05
N ALA A 248 10.61 13.27 22.78
CA ALA A 248 9.82 14.39 23.28
C ALA A 248 9.09 15.09 22.13
N TYR A 249 7.79 15.30 22.31
CA TYR A 249 6.90 15.75 21.24
C TYR A 249 5.61 16.36 21.82
N GLU A 250 4.81 16.97 20.96
CA GLU A 250 3.43 17.36 21.29
C GLU A 250 2.46 16.42 20.58
N VAL A 251 1.36 16.06 21.24
CA VAL A 251 0.28 15.24 20.68
C VAL A 251 -0.94 16.11 20.43
N LEU A 252 -1.52 16.00 19.24
CA LEU A 252 -2.78 16.68 18.92
C LEU A 252 -3.93 15.99 19.63
N CYS A 253 -4.68 16.74 20.41
CA CYS A 253 -5.81 16.25 21.20
C CYS A 253 -7.06 17.06 20.90
N ALA A 254 -8.22 16.40 20.92
CA ALA A 254 -9.50 17.07 20.92
C ALA A 254 -9.77 17.75 22.27
N VAL A 255 -10.54 18.83 22.24
CA VAL A 255 -10.98 19.61 23.40
C VAL A 255 -12.41 19.25 23.77
#